data_AF-A0A3C7Z8W5-F1
#
_entry.id   AF-A0A3C7Z8W5-F1
#
_cell.length_a   1.000
_cell.length_b   1.000
_cell.length_c   1.000
_cell.angle_alpha   90.00
_cell.angle_beta   90.00
_cell.angle_gamma   90.00
#
_symmetry.space_group_name_H-M   'P 1'
#
loop_
_entity.id
_entity.type
_entity.pdbx_description
1 polymer ?
#
loop_
_entity_poly.entity_id
_entity_poly.type
_entity_poly.pdbx_seq_one_letter_code
_entity_poly.pdbx_strand_id
1 'polypeptide(L)'
;SGYLGTVIEQQTLTNNVAAYDQFVHALDKANMVKGAPFTGEQNDVLGICATGKLYEFSTLKNGDTVEMLWTSTCSGSPGSLQANSTQLSKLFLAQIPDGSRMISGLSL
;
A
#
# COMPACT_ATOMS: atom_id res chain seq x y z
N SER A 1 -4.16 -27.09 2.58
CA SER A 1 -5.31 -26.32 2.05
C SER A 1 -4.83 -24.91 1.82
N GLY A 2 -4.53 -24.54 0.57
CA GLY A 2 -3.95 -23.25 0.21
C GLY A 2 -5.04 -22.21 -0.01
N TYR A 3 -4.77 -20.98 0.44
CA TYR A 3 -5.53 -19.73 0.28
C TYR A 3 -6.67 -19.75 -0.74
N LEU A 4 -7.84 -20.24 -0.30
CA LEU A 4 -9.10 -19.97 -0.98
C LEU A 4 -9.51 -18.54 -0.60
N GLY A 5 -9.41 -17.63 -1.57
CA GLY A 5 -9.66 -16.20 -1.46
C GLY A 5 -11.11 -15.85 -1.13
N THR A 6 -11.59 -16.25 0.04
CA THR A 6 -12.82 -15.74 0.61
C THR A 6 -12.59 -14.32 1.08
N VAL A 7 -13.28 -13.37 0.45
CA VAL A 7 -13.39 -11.99 0.94
C VAL A 7 -14.17 -12.05 2.26
N ILE A 8 -13.48 -11.83 3.38
CA ILE A 8 -14.07 -11.89 4.73
C ILE A 8 -14.93 -10.65 4.98
N GLU A 9 -14.54 -9.50 4.41
CA GLU A 9 -15.24 -8.23 4.57
C GLU A 9 -14.95 -7.31 3.38
N GLN A 10 -15.96 -6.61 2.86
CA GLN A 10 -15.82 -5.60 1.81
C GLN A 10 -16.71 -4.40 2.12
N GLN A 11 -16.11 -3.21 2.09
CA GLN A 11 -16.82 -1.94 2.23
C GLN A 11 -16.56 -1.08 0.99
N THR A 12 -17.61 -0.48 0.43
CA THR A 12 -17.49 0.48 -0.68
C THR A 12 -17.81 1.86 -0.17
N LEU A 13 -16.85 2.78 -0.31
CA LEU A 13 -16.94 4.15 0.16
C LEU A 13 -16.88 5.09 -1.05
N THR A 14 -17.84 5.99 -1.17
CA THR A 14 -17.80 7.02 -2.20
C THR A 14 -16.84 8.14 -1.79
N ASN A 15 -15.83 8.40 -2.61
CA ASN A 15 -14.97 9.56 -2.44
C ASN A 15 -15.62 10.80 -3.07
N ASN A 16 -15.33 11.99 -2.56
CA ASN A 16 -15.68 13.27 -3.18
C ASN A 16 -14.42 14.03 -3.57
N VAL A 17 -14.55 15.00 -4.48
CA VAL A 17 -13.39 15.71 -5.06
C VAL A 17 -12.54 16.39 -3.98
N ALA A 18 -13.15 17.00 -2.96
CA ALA A 18 -12.43 17.70 -1.91
C ALA A 18 -11.64 16.74 -1.00
N ALA A 19 -12.22 15.60 -0.64
CA ALA A 19 -11.54 14.58 0.16
C ALA A 19 -10.37 13.94 -0.62
N TYR A 20 -10.58 13.66 -1.91
CA TYR A 20 -9.52 13.20 -2.81
C TYR A 20 -8.35 14.19 -2.87
N ASP A 21 -8.63 15.48 -3.08
CA ASP A 21 -7.63 16.54 -3.16
C ASP A 21 -6.79 16.62 -1.88
N GLN A 22 -7.44 16.67 -0.71
CA GLN A 22 -6.75 16.68 0.58
C GLN A 22 -5.87 15.44 0.79
N PHE A 23 -6.34 14.27 0.36
CA PHE A 23 -5.60 13.02 0.51
C PHE A 23 -4.36 12.98 -0.39
N VAL A 24 -4.48 13.36 -1.66
CA VAL A 24 -3.33 13.43 -2.59
C VAL A 24 -2.28 14.40 -2.06
N HIS A 25 -2.68 15.57 -1.56
CA HIS A 25 -1.77 16.52 -0.93
C HIS A 25 -1.11 15.98 0.35
N ALA A 26 -1.81 15.16 1.13
CA ALA A 26 -1.22 14.52 2.31
C ALA A 26 -0.17 13.48 1.91
N LEU A 27 -0.41 12.71 0.84
CA LEU A 27 0.54 11.73 0.30
C LEU A 27 1.81 12.40 -0.26
N ASP A 28 1.64 13.51 -0.97
CA ASP A 28 2.74 14.33 -1.49
C ASP A 28 3.62 14.85 -0.33
N LYS A 29 3.01 15.45 0.70
CA LYS A 29 3.72 15.89 1.92
C LYS A 29 4.37 14.74 2.70
N ALA A 30 3.83 13.53 2.60
CA ALA A 30 4.44 12.32 3.15
C ALA A 30 5.53 11.71 2.25
N ASN A 31 5.84 12.36 1.13
CA ASN A 31 6.85 11.96 0.15
C ASN A 31 6.56 10.58 -0.46
N MET A 32 5.31 10.25 -0.77
CA MET A 32 4.93 8.93 -1.32
C MET A 32 5.72 8.55 -2.57
N VAL A 33 6.10 9.52 -3.42
CA VAL A 33 6.88 9.30 -4.65
C VAL A 33 8.40 9.22 -4.42
N LYS A 34 8.86 9.31 -3.17
CA LYS A 34 10.29 9.28 -2.88
C LYS A 34 10.83 7.86 -3.03
N GLY A 35 11.65 7.68 -4.05
CA GLY A 35 12.26 6.42 -4.41
C GLY A 35 12.62 6.41 -5.89
N ALA A 36 13.05 5.27 -6.37
CA ALA A 36 13.21 5.02 -7.80
C ALA A 36 12.63 3.63 -8.08
N PRO A 37 11.60 3.52 -8.95
CA PRO A 37 11.03 2.22 -9.30
C PRO A 37 12.11 1.29 -9.81
N PHE A 38 12.12 0.06 -9.30
CA PHE A 38 12.97 -0.98 -9.85
C PHE A 38 12.38 -1.52 -11.16
N THR A 39 13.20 -2.24 -11.91
CA THR A 39 12.80 -2.88 -13.18
C THR A 39 13.19 -4.35 -13.17
N GLY A 40 12.50 -5.16 -13.96
CA GLY A 40 12.77 -6.61 -14.06
C GLY A 40 12.63 -7.34 -12.72
N GLU A 41 13.50 -8.30 -12.47
CA GLU A 41 13.48 -9.16 -11.26
C GLU A 41 13.58 -8.38 -9.95
N GLN A 42 14.22 -7.21 -9.95
CA GLN A 42 14.31 -6.38 -8.75
C GLN A 42 12.95 -5.82 -8.32
N ASN A 43 11.97 -5.75 -9.23
CA ASN A 43 10.62 -5.31 -8.95
C ASN A 43 9.62 -6.48 -8.84
N ASP A 44 10.11 -7.73 -8.91
CA ASP A 44 9.31 -8.91 -8.59
C ASP A 44 9.28 -9.09 -7.07
N VAL A 45 8.14 -8.78 -6.47
CA VAL A 45 7.95 -8.79 -5.01
C VAL A 45 7.46 -10.13 -4.48
N LEU A 46 7.27 -11.13 -5.35
CA LEU A 46 6.76 -12.45 -4.95
C LEU A 46 7.70 -13.12 -3.95
N GLY A 47 7.16 -13.43 -2.77
CA GLY A 47 7.90 -14.13 -1.70
C GLY A 47 9.00 -13.31 -1.02
N ILE A 48 9.15 -12.03 -1.35
CA ILE A 48 10.31 -11.21 -0.96
C ILE A 48 10.44 -11.00 0.56
N CYS A 49 9.34 -11.17 1.29
CA CYS A 49 9.29 -11.06 2.75
C CYS A 49 8.27 -12.04 3.35
N ALA A 50 8.51 -13.34 3.20
CA ALA A 50 7.59 -14.41 3.63
C ALA A 50 7.28 -14.43 5.14
N THR A 51 8.18 -13.92 5.98
CA THR A 51 8.02 -13.90 7.46
C THR A 51 7.57 -12.55 8.00
N GLY A 52 7.34 -11.57 7.14
CA GLY A 52 7.06 -10.19 7.54
C GLY A 52 5.98 -9.55 6.69
N LYS A 53 6.11 -8.25 6.46
CA LYS A 53 5.15 -7.46 5.69
C LYS A 53 5.84 -6.86 4.47
N LEU A 54 5.17 -6.98 3.33
CA LEU A 54 5.44 -6.27 2.09
C LEU A 54 4.42 -5.14 1.97
N TYR A 55 4.87 -3.95 1.57
CA TYR A 55 4.02 -2.82 1.29
C TYR A 55 4.28 -2.36 -0.14
N GLU A 56 3.21 -2.29 -0.94
CA GLU A 56 3.24 -1.83 -2.31
C GLU A 56 2.38 -0.55 -2.43
N PHE A 57 2.96 0.48 -3.04
CA PHE A 57 2.34 1.77 -3.28
C PHE A 57 2.34 2.01 -4.79
N SER A 58 1.16 1.89 -5.40
CA SER A 58 0.99 1.91 -6.85
C SER A 58 0.15 3.10 -7.29
N THR A 59 0.60 3.79 -8.33
CA THR A 59 -0.20 4.76 -9.07
C THR A 59 -0.85 4.04 -10.24
N LEU A 60 -2.18 4.12 -10.33
CA LEU A 60 -2.95 3.49 -11.39
C LEU A 60 -3.45 4.54 -12.39
N LYS A 61 -3.42 4.21 -13.68
CA LYS A 61 -4.03 5.00 -14.75
C LYS A 61 -4.83 4.06 -15.64
N ASN A 62 -6.13 4.30 -15.75
CA ASN A 62 -7.05 3.45 -16.54
C ASN A 62 -7.06 1.96 -16.13
N GLY A 63 -6.74 1.66 -14.87
CA GLY A 63 -6.65 0.28 -14.36
C GLY A 63 -5.26 -0.33 -14.44
N ASP A 64 -4.33 0.28 -15.17
CA ASP A 64 -2.96 -0.19 -15.29
C ASP A 64 -2.04 0.50 -14.26
N THR A 65 -1.13 -0.26 -13.68
CA THR A 65 -0.06 0.29 -12.84
C THR A 65 0.94 1.05 -13.70
N VAL A 66 1.04 2.37 -13.51
CA VAL A 66 2.01 3.21 -14.22
C VAL A 66 3.30 3.40 -13.43
N GLU A 67 3.21 3.33 -12.11
CA GLU A 67 4.35 3.44 -11.21
C GLU A 67 4.07 2.65 -9.95
N MET A 68 5.07 1.95 -9.43
CA MET A 68 4.99 1.20 -8.18
C MET A 68 6.29 1.36 -7.40
N LEU A 69 6.15 1.67 -6.12
CA LEU A 69 7.22 1.65 -5.14
C LEU A 69 6.85 0.67 -4.03
N TRP A 70 7.82 -0.10 -3.57
CA TRP A 70 7.59 -1.09 -2.52
C TRP A 70 8.67 -1.07 -1.46
N THR A 71 8.35 -1.59 -0.28
CA THR A 71 9.32 -1.86 0.79
C THR A 71 8.85 -3.03 1.63
N SER A 72 9.73 -3.58 2.47
CA SER A 72 9.37 -4.67 3.37
C SER A 72 9.96 -4.50 4.77
N THR A 73 9.42 -5.25 5.73
CA THR A 73 10.00 -5.35 7.08
C THR A 73 11.19 -6.31 7.14
N CYS A 74 11.52 -7.01 6.05
CA CYS A 74 12.63 -7.93 5.97
C CYS A 74 13.91 -7.16 5.61
N SER A 75 14.91 -7.19 6.50
CA SER A 75 16.13 -6.39 6.37
C SER A 75 16.95 -6.66 5.09
N GLY A 76 16.84 -7.86 4.50
CA GLY A 76 17.48 -8.21 3.24
C GLY A 76 16.76 -7.67 1.98
N SER A 77 15.58 -7.07 2.16
CA SER A 77 14.66 -6.70 1.07
C SER A 77 14.11 -5.27 1.27
N PRO A 78 14.96 -4.23 1.23
CA PRO A 78 14.56 -2.86 1.57
C PRO A 78 13.56 -2.23 0.57
N GLY A 79 13.58 -2.66 -0.69
CA GLY A 79 12.69 -2.18 -1.74
C GLY A 79 13.07 -0.83 -2.35
N SER A 80 12.23 -0.35 -3.25
CA SER A 80 12.40 0.89 -4.03
C SER A 80 11.88 2.14 -3.34
N LEU A 81 10.95 1.98 -2.39
CA LEU A 81 10.36 3.08 -1.61
C LEU A 81 11.35 3.59 -0.57
N GLN A 82 11.60 4.91 -0.57
CA GLN A 82 12.45 5.59 0.42
C GLN A 82 11.63 6.48 1.38
N ALA A 83 10.31 6.43 1.28
CA ALA A 83 9.36 7.09 2.16
C ALA A 83 9.04 6.23 3.41
N ASN A 84 8.36 6.83 4.38
CA ASN A 84 7.93 6.12 5.58
C ASN A 84 6.66 5.29 5.29
N SER A 85 6.81 3.98 5.10
CA SER A 85 5.69 3.06 4.81
C SER A 85 4.63 3.02 5.91
N THR A 86 5.02 3.20 7.18
CA THR A 86 4.07 3.26 8.30
C THR A 86 3.19 4.51 8.23
N GLN A 87 3.77 5.66 7.90
CA GLN A 87 3.03 6.90 7.71
C GLN A 87 2.08 6.81 6.52
N LEU A 88 2.56 6.32 5.37
CA LEU A 88 1.73 6.15 4.19
C LEU A 88 0.56 5.19 4.46
N SER A 89 0.84 4.03 5.05
CA SER A 89 -0.21 3.06 5.41
C SER A 89 -1.28 3.70 6.30
N LYS A 90 -0.88 4.48 7.32
CA LYS A 90 -1.84 5.21 8.18
C LYS A 90 -2.69 6.21 7.40
N LEU A 91 -2.13 6.91 6.43
CA LEU A 91 -2.88 7.86 5.59
C LEU A 91 -3.95 7.13 4.78
N PHE A 92 -3.62 6.01 4.14
CA PHE A 92 -4.59 5.19 3.41
C PHE A 92 -5.70 4.67 4.33
N LEU A 93 -5.34 4.14 5.50
CA LEU A 93 -6.32 3.61 6.45
C LEU A 93 -7.24 4.69 7.03
N ALA A 94 -6.74 5.92 7.19
CA ALA A 94 -7.55 7.05 7.62
C ALA A 94 -8.61 7.47 6.59
N GLN A 95 -8.50 7.04 5.32
CA GLN A 95 -9.54 7.26 4.31
C GLN A 95 -10.72 6.29 4.45
N ILE A 96 -10.57 5.24 5.25
CA ILE A 96 -11.61 4.22 5.49
C ILE A 96 -12.26 4.55 6.84
N PRO A 97 -13.51 5.03 6.90
CA PRO A 97 -14.25 5.13 8.15
C PRO A 97 -14.24 3.76 8.86
N ASP A 98 -13.85 3.72 10.13
CA ASP A 98 -13.64 2.48 10.90
C ASP A 98 -12.53 1.53 10.39
N GLY A 99 -11.61 1.98 9.52
CA GLY A 99 -10.53 1.14 8.95
C GLY A 99 -9.64 0.44 9.98
N SER A 100 -9.39 1.07 11.13
CA SER A 100 -8.66 0.47 12.25
C SER A 100 -9.39 -0.76 12.82
N ARG A 101 -10.73 -0.75 12.82
CA ARG A 101 -11.57 -1.84 13.30
C ARG A 101 -11.52 -3.02 12.34
N MET A 102 -11.60 -2.76 11.04
CA MET A 102 -11.47 -3.79 10.00
C MET A 102 -10.12 -4.51 10.08
N ILE A 103 -9.01 -3.78 10.26
CA ILE A 103 -7.68 -4.41 10.41
C ILE A 103 -7.59 -5.23 11.70
N SER A 104 -8.17 -4.75 12.80
CA SER A 104 -8.13 -5.49 14.07
C SER A 104 -8.92 -6.81 14.04
N GLY A 105 -9.95 -6.90 13.17
CA GLY A 105 -10.71 -8.13 12.94
C GLY A 105 -9.96 -9.16 12.08
N LEU A 106 -8.91 -8.74 11.38
CA LEU A 106 -8.16 -9.57 10.44
C LEU A 106 -6.98 -10.32 11.05
N SER A 107 -6.76 -10.25 12.39
CA SER A 107 -5.64 -10.89 13.14
C SER A 107 -4.75 -11.81 12.28
N LEU A 108 -3.70 -11.22 11.72
CA LEU A 108 -2.57 -11.91 11.10
C LEU A 108 -1.62 -12.39 12.19
#